data_AF-A0A7C0VN98-F1
#
_entry.id   AF-A0A7C0VN98-F1
#
_cell.length_a   1.000
_cell.length_b   1.000
_cell.length_c   1.000
_cell.angle_alpha   90.00
_cell.angle_beta   90.00
_cell.angle_gamma   90.00
#
_symmetry.space_group_name_H-M   'P 1'
#
loop_
_entity.id
_entity.type
_entity.pdbx_description
1 polymer ?
#
loop_
_entity_poly.entity_id
_entity_poly.type
_entity_poly.pdbx_seq_one_letter_code
_entity_poly.pdbx_strand_id
1 'polypeptide(L)' 'MQAALSVFEYIESWYNTDRIHSALEMSIKDFNAINNEQKLVA' A
#
# COMPACT_ATOMS: atom_id res chain seq x y z
N MET A 1 12.10 -0.76 24.64
CA MET A 1 11.39 -1.79 23.85
C MET A 1 10.29 -1.21 22.95
N GLN A 2 9.56 -0.17 23.38
CA GLN A 2 8.52 0.50 22.58
C GLN A 2 8.96 0.96 21.17
N ALA A 3 10.15 1.54 21.05
CA ALA A 3 10.64 2.08 19.76
C ALA A 3 10.90 1.00 18.68
N ALA A 4 11.20 -0.24 19.08
CA ALA A 4 11.36 -1.33 18.12
C ALA A 4 10.00 -1.74 17.52
N LEU A 5 8.96 -1.80 18.36
CA LEU A 5 7.58 -2.11 17.92
C LEU A 5 7.07 -1.06 16.94
N SER A 6 7.28 0.22 17.22
CA SER A 6 6.84 1.31 16.32
C SER A 6 7.52 1.28 14.95
N VAL A 7 8.77 0.81 14.87
CA VAL A 7 9.48 0.68 13.59
C VAL A 7 8.90 -0.46 12.77
N PHE A 8 8.56 -1.60 13.39
CA PHE A 8 7.92 -2.70 12.68
C PHE A 8 6.52 -2.33 12.17
N GLU A 9 5.72 -1.64 12.99
CA GLU A 9 4.41 -1.14 12.59
C GLU A 9 4.50 -0.16 11.41
N TYR A 10 5.48 0.75 11.43
CA TYR A 10 5.73 1.65 10.31
C TYR A 10 6.11 0.90 9.03
N ILE A 11 7.04 -0.06 9.13
CA ILE A 11 7.48 -0.87 7.98
C ILE A 11 6.31 -1.67 7.41
N GLU A 12 5.50 -2.29 8.26
CA GLU A 12 4.32 -3.05 7.83
C GLU A 12 3.29 -2.15 7.15
N SER A 13 3.02 -0.98 7.73
CA SER A 13 2.11 0.01 7.15
C SER A 13 2.59 0.46 5.78
N TRP A 14 3.86 0.84 5.65
CA TRP A 14 4.45 1.26 4.38
C TRP A 14 4.47 0.14 3.34
N TYR A 15 4.82 -1.09 3.74
CA TYR A 15 4.85 -2.25 2.85
C TYR A 15 3.48 -2.55 2.24
N ASN A 16 2.40 -2.37 3.01
CA ASN A 16 1.04 -2.70 2.60
C ASN A 16 0.32 -1.55 1.86
N THR A 17 0.91 -0.37 1.78
CA THR A 17 0.25 0.82 1.22
C THR A 17 1.05 1.43 0.08
N ASP A 18 2.26 1.91 0.37
CA ASP A 18 3.06 2.77 -0.50
C ASP A 18 4.17 2.04 -1.25
N ARG A 19 4.61 0.86 -0.77
CA ARG A 19 5.66 0.08 -1.44
C ARG A 19 5.24 -0.29 -2.87
N ILE A 20 6.15 -0.16 -3.82
CA ILE A 20 5.99 -0.71 -5.17
C ILE A 20 6.12 -2.23 -5.13
N HIS A 21 5.05 -2.93 -5.52
CA HIS A 21 5.04 -4.38 -5.62
C HIS A 21 5.40 -4.80 -7.05
N SER A 22 6.41 -5.64 -7.22
CA SER A 22 6.84 -6.12 -8.55
C SER A 22 5.75 -6.87 -9.31
N ALA A 23 4.79 -7.48 -8.61
CA ALA A 23 3.65 -8.15 -9.24
C ALA A 23 2.60 -7.17 -9.82
N LEU A 24 2.53 -5.96 -9.28
CA LEU A 24 1.58 -4.92 -9.72
C LEU A 24 2.27 -3.81 -10.53
N GLU A 25 3.61 -3.74 -10.47
CA GLU A 25 4.43 -2.63 -10.96
C GLU A 25 4.06 -1.26 -10.37
N MET A 26 3.27 -1.25 -9.28
CA MET A 26 2.78 -0.06 -8.59
C MET A 26 2.49 -0.36 -7.11
N SER A 27 2.08 0.68 -6.37
CA SER A 27 1.64 0.54 -4.98
C SER A 27 0.22 -0.01 -4.87
N ILE A 28 -0.12 -0.60 -3.72
CA ILE A 28 -1.50 -1.05 -3.44
C ILE A 28 -2.47 0.14 -3.45
N LYS A 29 -2.01 1.30 -2.95
CA LYS A 29 -2.79 2.53 -2.97
C LYS A 29 -3.17 2.96 -4.39
N ASP A 30 -2.22 2.96 -5.32
CA ASP A 30 -2.46 3.35 -6.71
C ASP A 30 -3.34 2.33 -7.43
N PHE A 31 -3.09 1.04 -7.20
CA PHE A 31 -3.93 -0.04 -7.73
C PHE A 31 -5.40 0.13 -7.31
N ASN A 32 -5.64 0.42 -6.03
CA ASN A 32 -6.99 0.63 -5.50
C ASN A 32 -7.65 1.90 -6.06
N ALA A 33 -6.89 2.98 -6.27
CA ALA A 33 -7.40 4.20 -6.89
C ALA A 33 -7.90 3.91 -8.32
N ILE A 34 -7.09 3.24 -9.14
CA ILE A 34 -7.44 2.85 -10.52
C ILE A 34 -8.68 1.95 -10.53
N ASN A 35 -8.72 0.92 -9.66
CA ASN A 35 -9.85 0.00 -9.60
C ASN A 35 -11.15 0.69 -9.17
N ASN A 36 -11.09 1.62 -8.21
CA ASN A 36 -12.26 2.37 -7.77
C ASN A 36 -12.74 3.35 -8.84
N GLU A 37 -11.83 4.02 -9.57
CA GLU A 37 -12.20 4.86 -10.71
C GLU A 37 -12.89 4.04 -11.81
N GLN A 38 -12.36 2.86 -12.15
CA GLN A 38 -13.00 1.97 -13.12
C GLN A 38 -14.41 1.54 -12.69
N LYS A 39 -14.64 1.26 -11.40
CA LYS A 39 -15.97 0.94 -10.87
C LYS A 39 -16.97 2.08 -10.92
N LEU A 40 -16.51 3.33 -10.86
CA LEU A 40 -17.37 4.52 -10.93
C LEU A 40 -17.73 4.90 -12.38
N VAL A 41 -16.91 4.48 -13.35
CA VAL A 41 -17.11 4.76 -14.78
C VAL A 41 -17.93 3.66 -15.49
N ALA A 42 -17.99 2.44 -14.92
CA ALA A 42 -18.78 1.31 -15.41
C ALA A 42 -20.27 1.41 -15.04
#